data_AF-A0A9P0Z1A8-F1
#
_entry.id   AF-A0A9P0Z1A8-F1
#
_cell.length_a   1.000
_cell.length_b   1.000
_cell.length_c   1.000
_cell.angle_alpha   90.00
_cell.angle_beta   90.00
_cell.angle_gamma   90.00
#
_symmetry.space_group_name_H-M   'P 1'
#
loop_
_entity.id
_entity.type
_entity.pdbx_description
1 polymer ?
#
loop_
_entity_poly.entity_id
_entity_poly.type
_entity_poly.pdbx_seq_one_letter_code
_entity_poly.pdbx_strand_id
1 'polypeptide(L)' 'MDVVRAVQDFFLGTPIPQGMASALIVLIPKSDRPSSFSEFRPICLSNFVCKVCTKVMASRLKEIL' A
#
# COMPACT_ATOMS: atom_id res chain seq x y z
N MET A 1 17.68 2.68 6.73
CA MET A 1 16.77 3.68 6.13
C MET A 1 15.75 4.03 7.19
N ASP A 2 15.73 5.27 7.65
CA ASP A 2 14.73 5.75 8.62
C ASP A 2 13.40 5.98 7.87
N VAL A 3 12.27 5.59 8.47
CA VAL A 3 10.94 5.75 7.88
C VAL A 3 10.64 7.22 7.58
N VAL A 4 10.98 8.14 8.48
CA VAL A 4 10.72 9.57 8.30
C VAL A 4 11.47 10.08 7.08
N ARG A 5 12.76 9.72 6.98
CA ARG A 5 13.59 10.09 5.83
C ARG A 5 13.05 9.51 4.52
N ALA A 6 12.63 8.25 4.51
CA ALA A 6 12.05 7.62 3.33
C ALA A 6 10.80 8.34 2.81
N VAL A 7 9.93 8.78 3.73
CA VAL A 7 8.72 9.53 3.39
C VAL A 7 9.08 10.93 2.87
N GLN A 8 10.05 11.61 3.49
CA GLN A 8 10.53 12.90 3.02
C GLN A 8 11.14 12.82 1.61
N ASP A 9 12.05 11.86 1.40
CA ASP A 9 12.72 11.64 0.11
C ASP A 9 11.70 11.38 -1.01
N PHE A 10 10.62 10.63 -0.74
CA PHE A 10 9.50 10.42 -1.67
C PHE A 10 8.85 11.75 -2.09
N PHE A 11 8.53 12.64 -1.13
CA PHE A 11 7.91 13.93 -1.43
C PHE A 11 8.87 14.97 -2.00
N LEU A 12 10.18 14.77 -1.84
CA LEU A 12 11.22 15.56 -2.50
C LEU A 12 11.51 15.11 -3.94
N GLY A 13 10.81 14.07 -4.44
CA GLY A 13 10.98 13.57 -5.80
C GLY A 13 12.23 12.71 -5.99
N THR A 14 12.83 12.23 -4.89
CA THR A 14 13.97 11.31 -4.96
C THR A 14 13.49 9.96 -5.53
N PRO A 15 14.25 9.31 -6.43
CA PRO A 15 13.88 8.01 -6.94
C PRO A 15 13.68 7.01 -5.80
N ILE A 16 12.47 6.43 -5.72
CA ILE A 16 12.19 5.41 -4.73
C ILE A 16 12.80 4.06 -5.12
N PRO A 17 13.25 3.25 -4.16
CA PRO A 17 13.68 1.89 -4.44
C PRO A 17 12.57 1.08 -5.11
N GLN A 18 12.94 0.23 -6.07
CA GLN A 18 12.00 -0.54 -6.91
C GLN A 18 11.01 -1.40 -6.10
N GLY A 19 11.40 -1.84 -4.90
CA GLY A 19 10.55 -2.62 -3.98
C GLY A 19 9.58 -1.81 -3.12
N MET A 20 9.67 -0.47 -3.12
CA MET A 20 8.86 0.37 -2.24
C MET A 20 7.38 0.39 -2.62
N ALA A 21 7.07 0.27 -3.92
CA ALA A 21 5.71 0.16 -4.44
C ALA A 21 5.25 -1.30 -4.64
N SER A 22 6.08 -2.28 -4.28
CA SER A 22 5.69 -3.68 -4.34
C SER A 22 4.60 -4.01 -3.31
N ALA A 23 3.72 -4.93 -3.67
CA ALA A 23 2.67 -5.41 -2.79
C ALA A 23 2.48 -6.93 -2.97
N LEU A 24 2.07 -7.59 -1.89
CA LEU A 24 1.69 -9.00 -1.90
C LEU A 24 0.16 -9.09 -1.92
N ILE A 25 -0.38 -9.82 -2.90
CA ILE A 25 -1.80 -10.15 -2.95
C ILE A 25 -2.01 -11.48 -2.23
N VAL A 26 -2.82 -11.47 -1.19
CA VAL A 26 -3.22 -12.65 -0.43
C VAL A 26 -4.70 -12.94 -0.68
N LEU A 27 -5.03 -14.18 -0.98
CA LEU A 27 -6.42 -14.62 -1.18
C LEU A 27 -6.92 -15.26 0.11
N ILE A 28 -7.86 -14.61 0.80
CA ILE A 28 -8.49 -15.15 2.01
C ILE A 28 -9.79 -15.85 1.62
N PRO A 29 -9.98 -17.14 1.94
CA PRO A 29 -11.21 -17.85 1.62
C PRO A 29 -12.41 -17.27 2.40
N LYS A 30 -13.59 -17.25 1.77
CA LYS A 30 -14.85 -16.83 2.42
C LYS A 30 -15.55 -17.98 3.17
N SER A 31 -15.22 -19.22 2.84
CA SER A 31 -15.83 -20.47 3.32
C SER A 31 -14.73 -21.54 3.47
N ASP A 32 -15.00 -22.64 4.17
CA ASP A 32 -14.00 -23.69 4.44
C ASP A 32 -13.54 -24.47 3.19
N ARG A 33 -14.35 -24.47 2.13
CA ARG A 33 -14.08 -25.20 0.88
C ARG A 33 -14.45 -24.34 -0.33
N PRO A 34 -13.64 -23.33 -0.64
CA PRO A 34 -13.89 -22.49 -1.80
C PRO A 34 -13.67 -23.32 -3.07
N SER A 35 -14.65 -23.28 -3.97
CA SER A 35 -14.65 -24.00 -5.25
C SER A 35 -14.43 -23.09 -6.45
N SER A 36 -14.65 -21.78 -6.26
CA SER A 36 -14.51 -20.73 -7.26
C SER A 36 -13.61 -19.59 -6.75
N PHE A 37 -12.92 -18.90 -7.67
CA PHE A 37 -12.13 -17.70 -7.35
C PHE A 37 -12.98 -16.57 -6.72
N SER A 38 -14.28 -16.49 -7.07
CA SER A 38 -15.21 -15.53 -6.48
C SER A 38 -15.46 -15.74 -4.98
N GLU A 39 -15.11 -16.92 -4.45
CA GLU A 39 -15.19 -17.27 -3.02
C GLU A 39 -13.97 -16.83 -2.22
N PHE A 40 -13.02 -16.12 -2.84
CA PHE A 40 -11.91 -15.50 -2.14
C PHE A 40 -12.11 -13.99 -2.00
N ARG A 41 -11.63 -13.44 -0.88
CA ARG A 41 -11.43 -12.01 -0.69
C ARG A 41 -9.95 -11.71 -0.94
N PRO A 42 -9.60 -10.98 -2.01
CA PRO A 42 -8.23 -10.53 -2.20
C PRO A 42 -7.92 -9.41 -1.19
N ILE A 43 -6.78 -9.52 -0.52
CA ILE A 43 -6.19 -8.45 0.29
C ILE A 43 -4.85 -8.06 -0.32
N CYS A 44 -4.65 -6.75 -0.51
CA CYS A 44 -3.38 -6.19 -0.95
C CYS A 44 -2.56 -5.76 0.28
N LEU A 45 -1.46 -6.46 0.53
CA LEU A 45 -0.48 -6.11 1.56
C LEU A 45 0.63 -5.26 0.93
N SER A 46 0.49 -3.94 1.04
CA SER A 46 1.50 -2.99 0.56
C SER A 46 2.58 -2.68 1.61
N ASN A 47 3.69 -2.11 1.14
CA ASN A 47 4.78 -1.63 1.99
C ASN A 47 4.31 -0.53 2.97
N PHE A 48 4.77 -0.58 4.22
CA PHE A 48 4.40 0.40 5.24
C PHE A 48 4.72 1.84 4.83
N VAL A 49 5.88 2.11 4.25
CA VAL A 49 6.27 3.46 3.82
C VAL A 49 5.32 3.96 2.73
N CYS A 50 4.94 3.10 1.78
CA CYS A 50 3.95 3.43 0.76
C CYS A 50 2.59 3.80 1.38
N LYS A 51 2.12 3.06 2.40
CA LYS A 51 0.89 3.39 3.13
C LYS A 51 0.96 4.76 3.81
N VAL A 52 2.10 5.09 4.42
CA VAL A 52 2.31 6.41 5.05
C VAL A 52 2.24 7.52 4.00
N CYS A 53 2.94 7.37 2.87
CA CYS A 53 2.91 8.35 1.78
C CYS A 53 1.47 8.57 1.27
N THR A 54 0.71 7.50 1.02
CA THR A 54 -0.69 7.61 0.59
C THR A 54 -1.57 8.30 1.62
N LYS A 55 -1.37 8.05 2.92
CA LYS A 55 -2.13 8.72 3.98
C LYS A 55 -1.82 10.22 4.04
N VAL A 56 -0.55 10.61 3.91
CA VAL A 56 -0.14 12.02 3.84
C VAL A 56 -0.77 12.70 2.63
N MET A 57 -0.74 12.06 1.46
CA MET A 57 -1.39 12.57 0.24
C MET A 57 -2.89 12.75 0.45
N ALA A 58 -3.60 11.74 0.97
CA ALA A 58 -5.03 11.82 1.23
C ALA A 58 -5.38 12.97 2.20
N SER A 59 -4.55 13.19 3.23
CA SER A 59 -4.73 14.31 4.16
C SER A 59 -4.61 15.67 3.46
N ARG A 60 -3.63 15.83 2.55
CA ARG A 60 -3.45 17.07 1.78
C ARG A 60 -4.59 17.29 0.77
N LEU A 61 -5.02 16.21 0.12
CA LEU A 61 -6.12 16.25 -0.84
C LEU A 61 -7.46 16.63 -0.18
N LYS A 62 -7.70 16.18 1.05
CA LYS A 62 -8.91 16.53 1.83
C LYS A 62 -9.08 18.04 2.06
N GLU A 63 -8.01 18.82 2.01
CA GLU A 63 -8.10 20.28 2.22
C GLU A 63 -8.60 21.01 0.96
N ILE A 64 -8.54 20.36 -0.21
CA ILE A 64 -8.88 20.96 -1.51
C ILE A 64 -10.03 20.25 -2.23
N LEU A 65 -10.47 19.09 -1.74
CA LEU A 65 -11.58 18.26 -2.24
C LEU A 65 -12.59 18.03 -1.11
#